data_AF-A0A099NVS1-F1
#
_entry.id   AF-A0A099NVS1-F1
#
_cell.length_a   1.000
_cell.length_b   1.000
_cell.length_c   1.000
_cell.angle_alpha   90.00
_cell.angle_beta   90.00
_cell.angle_gamma   90.00
#
_symmetry.space_group_name_H-M   'P 1'
#
loop_
_entity.id
_entity.type
_entity.pdbx_description
1 polymer ?
#
loop_
_entity_poly.entity_id
_entity_poly.type
_entity_poly.pdbx_seq_one_letter_code
_entity_poly.pdbx_strand_id
1 'polypeptide(L)'
;MGIVEKKLGSFINEKQYSVEEDVDVVSLEASYRHRLYEKLGHGDVLGDESIPDVEFLFNKMQEMSIPDALEILKTVVIEHNNDPNFPPEDYEMIQNLVENNPVHSEDSESYTNLEDEKFPVDQERIYNIKLHAVLNEYFSPYPEVRAVTSPVDDENAPVETIRSYLVAFIWVIIGSGVNEFFSHRMPSITLTSSVIQMLVYPTGKALSWILPDKGFTLFGVRHSLNPGPWGFKEQMFATIVFNV
;
A
#
# COMPACT_ATOMS: atom_id res chain seq x y z
N MET A 1 -78.15 -33.91 -5.31
CA MET A 1 -78.18 -33.49 -6.73
C MET A 1 -76.87 -32.75 -6.94
N GLY A 2 -75.77 -33.30 -7.44
CA GLY A 2 -75.54 -34.48 -8.26
C GLY A 2 -74.44 -34.06 -9.25
N ILE A 3 -73.48 -34.96 -9.50
CA ILE A 3 -72.47 -34.93 -10.59
C ILE A 3 -71.24 -34.06 -10.23
N VAL A 4 -70.09 -34.56 -9.77
CA VAL A 4 -69.17 -35.60 -10.31
C VAL A 4 -68.71 -35.31 -11.73
N GLU A 5 -67.52 -34.71 -11.81
CA GLU A 5 -66.44 -34.96 -12.78
C GLU A 5 -66.65 -34.78 -14.30
N LYS A 6 -65.52 -34.41 -14.91
CA LYS A 6 -65.13 -34.38 -16.35
C LYS A 6 -65.28 -33.00 -16.97
N LYS A 7 -64.24 -32.38 -17.55
CA LYS A 7 -62.94 -32.85 -18.07
C LYS A 7 -62.10 -31.57 -18.20
N LEU A 8 -60.87 -31.54 -17.68
CA LEU A 8 -59.64 -31.77 -18.46
C LEU A 8 -59.56 -30.95 -19.77
N GLY A 9 -58.68 -29.95 -19.77
CA GLY A 9 -57.97 -29.54 -20.97
C GLY A 9 -58.05 -28.06 -21.36
N SER A 10 -56.86 -27.43 -21.29
CA SER A 10 -56.33 -26.52 -22.33
C SER A 10 -56.62 -25.01 -22.10
N PHE A 11 -55.67 -24.05 -22.10
CA PHE A 11 -54.24 -23.97 -22.43
C PHE A 11 -53.60 -22.75 -21.70
N ILE A 12 -52.40 -22.92 -21.12
CA ILE A 12 -51.15 -22.13 -21.23
C ILE A 12 -51.26 -20.58 -21.41
N ASN A 13 -50.70 -19.72 -20.51
CA ASN A 13 -49.31 -19.22 -20.63
C ASN A 13 -48.84 -18.19 -19.55
N GLU A 14 -47.55 -18.34 -19.21
CA GLU A 14 -46.49 -17.46 -18.67
C GLU A 14 -46.74 -15.97 -18.32
N LYS A 15 -46.18 -15.56 -17.17
CA LYS A 15 -45.08 -14.55 -16.99
C LYS A 15 -45.02 -14.12 -15.51
N GLN A 16 -43.89 -13.84 -14.85
CA GLN A 16 -42.45 -14.05 -15.01
C GLN A 16 -41.84 -13.42 -13.73
N TYR A 17 -40.73 -13.96 -13.28
CA TYR A 17 -39.85 -13.49 -12.19
C TYR A 17 -39.50 -11.99 -12.25
N SER A 18 -39.31 -11.35 -11.09
CA SER A 18 -38.52 -10.12 -10.87
C SER A 18 -38.04 -10.18 -9.41
N VAL A 19 -36.98 -10.93 -9.13
CA VAL A 19 -35.58 -10.50 -9.02
C VAL A 19 -35.42 -9.34 -8.01
N GLU A 20 -35.05 -9.74 -6.79
CA GLU A 20 -34.44 -8.91 -5.74
C GLU A 20 -32.97 -8.61 -6.15
N GLU A 21 -32.71 -7.59 -6.96
CA GLU A 21 -31.34 -7.29 -7.45
C GLU A 21 -30.64 -6.08 -6.80
N ASP A 22 -31.33 -5.28 -5.98
CA ASP A 22 -30.78 -4.00 -5.47
C ASP A 22 -30.47 -3.99 -3.96
N VAL A 23 -30.65 -5.11 -3.27
CA VAL A 23 -30.28 -5.27 -1.85
C VAL A 23 -29.09 -6.24 -1.82
N ASP A 24 -27.85 -5.74 -1.61
CA ASP A 24 -26.67 -6.45 -1.05
C ASP A 24 -25.28 -6.16 -1.67
N VAL A 25 -25.16 -5.33 -2.72
CA VAL A 25 -23.81 -4.98 -3.25
C VAL A 25 -23.17 -3.82 -2.46
N VAL A 26 -23.94 -2.76 -2.20
CA VAL A 26 -23.46 -1.55 -1.51
C VAL A 26 -23.09 -1.82 -0.05
N SER A 27 -23.80 -2.75 0.61
CA SER A 27 -23.53 -3.17 2.00
C SER A 27 -22.25 -4.01 2.11
N LEU A 28 -22.00 -4.87 1.13
CA LEU A 28 -20.82 -5.74 1.07
C LEU A 28 -19.56 -4.93 0.78
N GLU A 29 -19.65 -3.98 -0.14
CA GLU A 29 -18.55 -3.06 -0.47
C GLU A 29 -18.14 -2.21 0.75
N ALA A 30 -19.11 -1.70 1.50
CA ALA A 30 -18.87 -1.01 2.76
C ALA A 30 -18.20 -1.91 3.82
N SER A 31 -18.60 -3.19 3.89
CA SER A 31 -17.98 -4.19 4.78
C SER A 31 -16.53 -4.49 4.41
N TYR A 32 -16.23 -4.66 3.11
CA TYR A 32 -14.86 -4.86 2.62
C TYR A 32 -13.98 -3.65 2.87
N ARG A 33 -14.52 -2.45 2.61
CA ARG A 33 -13.82 -1.20 2.92
C ARG A 33 -13.49 -1.13 4.41
N HIS A 34 -14.44 -1.41 5.30
CA HIS A 34 -14.20 -1.41 6.74
C HIS A 34 -13.13 -2.42 7.18
N ARG A 35 -13.15 -3.64 6.63
CA ARG A 35 -12.10 -4.64 6.90
C ARG A 35 -10.71 -4.20 6.44
N LEU A 36 -10.62 -3.49 5.32
CA LEU A 36 -9.35 -2.90 4.86
C LEU A 36 -8.85 -1.82 5.85
N TYR A 37 -9.75 -0.97 6.37
CA TYR A 37 -9.41 -0.01 7.43
C TYR A 37 -8.88 -0.71 8.68
N GLU A 38 -9.54 -1.77 9.14
CA GLU A 38 -9.09 -2.56 10.29
C GLU A 38 -7.71 -3.18 10.05
N LYS A 39 -7.49 -3.80 8.88
CA LYS A 39 -6.21 -4.43 8.49
C LYS A 39 -5.05 -3.43 8.45
N LEU A 40 -5.34 -2.17 8.12
CA LEU A 40 -4.35 -1.08 8.08
C LEU A 40 -4.17 -0.38 9.43
N GLY A 41 -4.84 -0.85 10.50
CA GLY A 41 -4.71 -0.27 11.85
C GLY A 41 -5.56 0.99 12.07
N HIS A 42 -6.55 1.22 11.22
CA HIS A 42 -7.45 2.37 11.24
C HIS A 42 -8.88 1.98 11.69
N GLY A 43 -9.03 0.91 12.48
CA GLY A 43 -10.33 0.44 12.97
C GLY A 43 -11.07 1.45 13.88
N ASP A 44 -10.32 2.35 14.53
CA ASP A 44 -10.86 3.38 15.43
C ASP A 44 -11.29 4.67 14.71
N VAL A 45 -11.21 4.73 13.38
CA VAL A 45 -11.66 5.89 12.60
C VAL A 45 -13.19 5.94 12.63
N LEU A 46 -13.71 6.58 13.68
CA LEU A 46 -15.13 6.83 13.91
C LEU A 46 -15.58 8.06 13.10
N GLY A 47 -15.61 7.94 11.77
CA GLY A 47 -16.08 9.04 10.92
C GLY A 47 -16.02 8.73 9.42
N ASP A 48 -16.65 9.61 8.63
CA ASP A 48 -16.57 9.65 7.15
C ASP A 48 -15.24 10.25 6.65
N GLU A 49 -14.22 10.31 7.51
CA GLU A 49 -12.89 10.77 7.12
C GLU A 49 -12.21 9.67 6.32
N SER A 50 -12.08 9.89 5.01
CA SER A 50 -11.34 8.97 4.19
C SER A 50 -9.83 9.16 4.35
N ILE A 51 -9.13 8.05 4.51
CA ILE A 51 -7.67 8.02 4.53
C ILE A 51 -7.20 7.79 3.09
N PRO A 52 -6.41 8.71 2.51
CA PRO A 52 -5.98 8.60 1.11
C PRO A 52 -5.33 7.26 0.77
N ASP A 53 -4.51 6.72 1.68
CA ASP A 53 -3.82 5.44 1.54
C ASP A 53 -4.80 4.27 1.41
N VAL A 54 -5.84 4.26 2.25
CA VAL A 54 -6.87 3.20 2.25
C VAL A 54 -7.71 3.29 0.98
N GLU A 55 -8.08 4.49 0.55
CA GLU A 55 -8.84 4.70 -0.69
C GLU A 55 -8.04 4.30 -1.92
N PHE A 56 -6.76 4.64 -1.96
CA PHE A 56 -5.86 4.23 -3.03
C PHE A 56 -5.82 2.71 -3.18
N LEU A 57 -5.61 1.99 -2.08
CA LEU A 57 -5.58 0.53 -2.09
C LEU A 57 -6.94 -0.08 -2.44
N PHE A 58 -8.02 0.51 -1.93
CA PHE A 58 -9.37 0.07 -2.26
C PHE A 58 -9.67 0.19 -3.76
N ASN A 59 -9.31 1.32 -4.38
CA ASN A 59 -9.45 1.52 -5.82
C ASN A 59 -8.60 0.50 -6.59
N LYS A 60 -7.36 0.25 -6.15
CA LYS A 60 -6.49 -0.78 -6.77
C LYS A 60 -7.06 -2.18 -6.67
N MET A 61 -7.74 -2.50 -5.57
CA MET A 61 -8.43 -3.79 -5.39
C MET A 61 -9.60 -3.98 -6.36
N GLN A 62 -10.34 -2.90 -6.64
CA GLN A 62 -11.41 -2.92 -7.63
C GLN A 62 -10.87 -3.10 -9.06
N GLU A 63 -9.80 -2.38 -9.40
CA GLU A 63 -9.15 -2.43 -10.72
C GLU A 63 -8.44 -3.77 -11.01
N MET A 64 -7.91 -4.44 -9.98
CA MET A 64 -7.09 -5.64 -10.14
C MET A 64 -7.90 -6.85 -10.64
N SER A 65 -7.38 -7.54 -11.65
CA SER A 65 -7.96 -8.79 -12.15
C SER A 65 -7.57 -9.97 -11.25
N ILE A 66 -8.40 -11.02 -11.21
CA ILE A 66 -8.13 -12.21 -10.38
C ILE A 66 -6.88 -12.96 -10.87
N PRO A 67 -6.65 -13.17 -12.17
CA PRO A 67 -5.42 -13.81 -12.65
C PRO A 67 -4.15 -13.07 -12.23
N ASP A 68 -4.12 -11.74 -12.37
CA ASP A 68 -2.95 -10.93 -12.00
C ASP A 68 -2.71 -10.99 -10.49
N ALA A 69 -3.77 -10.90 -9.70
CA ALA A 69 -3.68 -11.02 -8.24
C ALA A 69 -3.06 -12.36 -7.83
N LEU A 70 -3.43 -13.46 -8.49
CA LEU A 70 -2.88 -14.78 -8.20
C LEU A 70 -1.42 -14.92 -8.64
N GLU A 71 -1.01 -14.28 -9.73
CA GLU A 71 0.39 -14.24 -10.16
C GLU A 71 1.25 -13.50 -9.12
N ILE A 72 0.77 -12.34 -8.63
CA ILE A 72 1.41 -11.60 -7.55
C ILE A 72 1.55 -12.48 -6.30
N LEU A 73 0.47 -13.14 -5.86
CA LEU A 73 0.54 -14.00 -4.67
C LEU A 73 1.50 -15.19 -4.83
N LYS A 74 1.58 -15.80 -6.02
CA LYS A 74 2.57 -16.84 -6.31
C LYS A 74 4.00 -16.32 -6.14
N THR A 75 4.27 -15.12 -6.66
CA THR A 75 5.56 -14.45 -6.51
C THR A 75 5.86 -14.17 -5.03
N VAL A 76 4.89 -13.66 -4.27
CA VAL A 76 5.02 -13.39 -2.82
C VAL A 76 5.39 -14.66 -2.04
N VAL A 77 4.74 -15.80 -2.32
CA VAL A 77 5.09 -17.09 -1.66
C VAL A 77 6.53 -17.51 -1.95
N ILE A 78 7.02 -17.26 -3.17
CA ILE A 78 8.40 -17.60 -3.55
C ILE A 78 9.39 -16.65 -2.88
N GLU A 79 9.15 -15.35 -2.94
CA GLU A 79 10.08 -14.32 -2.47
C GLU A 79 10.18 -14.28 -0.94
N HIS A 80 9.07 -14.47 -0.24
CA HIS A 80 9.01 -14.44 1.23
C HIS A 80 9.11 -15.83 1.88
N ASN A 81 9.55 -16.85 1.12
CA ASN A 81 9.72 -18.18 1.67
C ASN A 81 10.77 -18.21 2.79
N ASN A 82 10.36 -18.61 3.98
CA ASN A 82 11.17 -18.59 5.21
C ASN A 82 11.61 -17.18 5.66
N ASP A 83 10.87 -16.13 5.28
CA ASP A 83 11.10 -14.78 5.82
C ASP A 83 10.55 -14.68 7.25
N PRO A 84 11.41 -14.49 8.28
CA PRO A 84 10.96 -14.39 9.67
C PRO A 84 10.21 -13.08 9.98
N ASN A 85 10.31 -12.06 9.12
CA ASN A 85 9.66 -10.77 9.34
C ASN A 85 8.29 -10.68 8.65
N PHE A 86 7.96 -11.62 7.75
CA PHE A 86 6.66 -11.62 7.09
C PHE A 86 5.56 -12.07 8.07
N PRO A 87 4.40 -11.39 8.14
CA PRO A 87 3.34 -11.77 9.06
C PRO A 87 2.87 -13.22 8.84
N PRO A 88 2.99 -14.13 9.83
CA PRO A 88 2.76 -15.56 9.61
C PRO A 88 1.32 -15.87 9.24
N GLU A 89 0.35 -15.17 9.84
CA GLU A 89 -1.08 -15.30 9.52
C GLU A 89 -1.37 -14.96 8.05
N ASP A 90 -0.74 -13.91 7.53
CA ASP A 90 -0.92 -13.49 6.14
C ASP A 90 -0.22 -14.46 5.19
N TYR A 91 0.95 -14.96 5.57
CA TYR A 91 1.68 -15.95 4.76
C TYR A 91 0.90 -17.26 4.62
N GLU A 92 0.40 -17.81 5.73
CA GLU A 92 -0.43 -19.03 5.72
C GLU A 92 -1.71 -18.82 4.91
N MET A 93 -2.36 -17.65 5.04
CA MET A 93 -3.52 -17.30 4.22
C MET A 93 -3.17 -17.29 2.73
N ILE A 94 -2.10 -16.59 2.35
CA ILE A 94 -1.63 -16.49 0.95
C ILE A 94 -1.28 -17.87 0.38
N GLN A 95 -0.59 -18.72 1.13
CA GLN A 95 -0.32 -20.11 0.73
C GLN A 95 -1.61 -20.88 0.47
N ASN A 96 -2.56 -20.82 1.40
CA ASN A 96 -3.86 -21.48 1.25
C ASN A 96 -4.64 -20.97 0.03
N LEU A 97 -4.55 -19.67 -0.29
CA LEU A 97 -5.20 -19.06 -1.45
C LEU A 97 -4.57 -19.52 -2.77
N VAL A 98 -3.23 -19.67 -2.80
CA VAL A 98 -2.49 -20.13 -3.99
C VAL A 98 -2.65 -21.63 -4.22
N GLU A 99 -2.60 -22.45 -3.17
CA GLU A 99 -2.68 -23.92 -3.27
C GLU A 99 -4.09 -24.43 -3.59
N ASN A 100 -5.13 -23.84 -3.00
CA ASN A 100 -6.52 -24.29 -3.19
C ASN A 100 -7.15 -23.77 -4.50
N ASN A 101 -6.34 -23.54 -5.53
CA ASN A 101 -6.79 -22.92 -6.76
C ASN A 101 -7.05 -24.00 -7.83
N PRO A 102 -8.18 -23.99 -8.57
CA PRO A 102 -8.40 -24.90 -9.70
C PRO A 102 -7.43 -24.67 -10.89
N VAL A 103 -6.54 -23.67 -10.81
CA VAL A 103 -5.64 -23.20 -11.88
C VAL A 103 -4.32 -24.01 -11.93
N HIS A 104 -4.41 -25.34 -11.93
CA HIS A 104 -3.30 -26.22 -12.33
C HIS A 104 -3.40 -26.69 -13.79
N SER A 105 -4.36 -26.20 -14.58
CA SER A 105 -4.44 -26.46 -16.02
C SER A 105 -3.92 -25.27 -16.82
N GLU A 106 -2.99 -25.54 -17.72
CA GLU A 106 -2.24 -24.64 -18.61
C GLU A 106 -3.07 -23.87 -19.66
N ASP A 107 -4.36 -23.62 -19.42
CA ASP A 107 -5.26 -23.01 -20.40
C ASP A 107 -5.75 -21.63 -19.92
N SER A 108 -5.07 -20.57 -20.36
CA SER A 108 -5.37 -19.15 -20.09
C SER A 108 -6.71 -18.63 -20.66
N GLU A 109 -7.65 -19.47 -21.07
CA GLU A 109 -8.88 -19.05 -21.75
C GLU A 109 -10.18 -19.24 -20.94
N SER A 110 -10.15 -19.74 -19.70
CA SER A 110 -11.39 -20.01 -18.95
C SER A 110 -11.97 -18.83 -18.16
N TYR A 111 -11.30 -17.67 -18.13
CA TYR A 111 -11.73 -16.54 -17.29
C TYR A 111 -12.93 -15.73 -17.83
N THR A 112 -13.48 -16.08 -19.00
CA THR A 112 -14.60 -15.34 -19.61
C THR A 112 -15.98 -15.98 -19.43
N ASN A 113 -16.09 -17.16 -18.82
CA ASN A 113 -17.39 -17.79 -18.55
C ASN A 113 -17.58 -18.05 -17.06
N LEU A 114 -17.89 -17.00 -16.30
CA LEU A 114 -18.29 -17.07 -14.89
C LEU A 114 -19.82 -16.99 -14.72
N GLU A 115 -20.60 -17.40 -15.72
CA GLU A 115 -22.07 -17.58 -15.61
C GLU A 115 -22.50 -19.03 -15.33
N ASP A 116 -21.57 -19.96 -15.08
CA ASP A 116 -21.92 -21.34 -14.71
C ASP A 116 -22.27 -21.48 -13.22
N GLU A 117 -23.57 -21.54 -13.00
CA GLU A 117 -24.41 -21.66 -11.80
C GLU A 117 -24.09 -22.77 -10.76
N LYS A 118 -22.83 -23.26 -10.57
CA LYS A 118 -22.59 -24.42 -9.67
C LYS A 118 -21.45 -24.38 -8.67
N PHE A 119 -20.72 -23.29 -8.53
CA PHE A 119 -19.97 -23.01 -7.30
C PHE A 119 -19.95 -21.50 -7.12
N PRO A 120 -20.66 -20.92 -6.13
CA PRO A 120 -20.42 -19.53 -5.78
C PRO A 120 -18.95 -19.47 -5.33
N VAL A 121 -18.08 -18.89 -6.15
CA VAL A 121 -16.74 -18.55 -5.71
C VAL A 121 -16.95 -17.65 -4.50
N ASP A 122 -16.57 -18.12 -3.31
CA ASP A 122 -16.77 -17.37 -2.06
C ASP A 122 -16.31 -15.93 -2.29
N GLN A 123 -17.22 -14.95 -2.25
CA GLN A 123 -16.88 -13.54 -2.47
C GLN A 123 -15.78 -13.08 -1.49
N GLU A 124 -15.78 -13.69 -0.30
CA GLU A 124 -14.71 -13.58 0.69
C GLU A 124 -13.35 -14.09 0.20
N ARG A 125 -13.29 -15.21 -0.53
CA ARG A 125 -12.05 -15.70 -1.14
C ARG A 125 -11.54 -14.71 -2.19
N ILE A 126 -12.41 -14.19 -3.07
CA ILE A 126 -12.03 -13.20 -4.07
C ILE A 126 -11.49 -11.94 -3.40
N TYR A 127 -12.18 -11.46 -2.36
CA TYR A 127 -11.74 -10.33 -1.56
C TYR A 127 -10.35 -10.57 -0.95
N ASN A 128 -10.13 -11.72 -0.31
CA ASN A 128 -8.84 -12.03 0.31
C ASN A 128 -7.70 -12.13 -0.72
N ILE A 129 -7.95 -12.73 -1.90
CA ILE A 129 -6.97 -12.77 -2.99
C ILE A 129 -6.56 -11.36 -3.39
N LYS A 130 -7.54 -10.49 -3.69
CA LYS A 130 -7.27 -9.12 -4.12
C LYS A 130 -6.65 -8.28 -3.02
N LEU A 131 -7.12 -8.42 -1.78
CA LEU A 131 -6.59 -7.73 -0.60
C LEU A 131 -5.11 -8.01 -0.41
N HIS A 132 -4.73 -9.29 -0.33
CA HIS A 132 -3.33 -9.66 -0.12
C HIS A 132 -2.47 -9.32 -1.33
N ALA A 133 -2.97 -9.47 -2.56
CA ALA A 133 -2.21 -9.08 -3.75
C ALA A 133 -1.92 -7.58 -3.78
N VAL A 134 -2.94 -6.74 -3.56
CA VAL A 134 -2.77 -5.28 -3.55
C VAL A 134 -1.87 -4.82 -2.41
N LEU A 135 -2.01 -5.40 -1.22
CA LEU A 135 -1.16 -5.04 -0.07
C LEU A 135 0.32 -5.37 -0.30
N ASN A 136 0.64 -6.42 -1.05
CA ASN A 136 2.02 -6.81 -1.35
C ASN A 136 2.59 -6.08 -2.58
N GLU A 137 1.75 -5.74 -3.56
CA GLU A 137 2.18 -5.07 -4.80
C GLU A 137 2.29 -3.54 -4.63
N TYR A 138 1.29 -2.92 -4.01
CA TYR A 138 1.14 -1.47 -3.94
C TYR A 138 1.45 -0.88 -2.57
N PHE A 139 1.70 -1.73 -1.57
CA PHE A 139 2.14 -1.29 -0.26
C PHE A 139 3.18 -2.26 0.31
N SER A 140 3.71 -1.95 1.50
CA SER A 140 4.65 -2.87 2.13
C SER A 140 3.91 -4.05 2.76
N PRO A 141 4.37 -5.31 2.61
CA PRO A 141 3.81 -6.44 3.32
C PRO A 141 4.04 -6.37 4.83
N TYR A 142 5.05 -5.60 5.25
CA TYR A 142 5.45 -5.47 6.66
C TYR A 142 4.66 -4.35 7.35
N PRO A 143 3.88 -4.65 8.40
CA PRO A 143 3.11 -3.66 9.14
C PRO A 143 3.96 -2.49 9.68
N GLU A 144 5.18 -2.77 10.12
CA GLU A 144 6.11 -1.79 10.70
C GLU A 144 6.56 -0.75 9.67
N VAL A 145 6.70 -1.17 8.41
CA VAL A 145 7.03 -0.27 7.30
C VAL A 145 5.82 0.57 6.93
N ARG A 146 4.63 -0.05 6.83
CA ARG A 146 3.37 0.65 6.54
C ARG A 146 3.03 1.72 7.58
N ALA A 147 3.42 1.53 8.84
CA ALA A 147 3.18 2.50 9.90
C ALA A 147 3.92 3.83 9.69
N VAL A 148 4.95 3.86 8.81
CA VAL A 148 5.81 5.05 8.59
C VAL A 148 5.89 5.47 7.12
N THR A 149 5.22 4.77 6.21
CA THR A 149 5.18 5.08 4.78
C THR A 149 3.76 5.18 4.27
N SER A 150 3.56 5.95 3.21
CA SER A 150 2.31 5.96 2.44
C SER A 150 2.55 5.25 1.11
N PRO A 151 1.57 4.50 0.57
CA PRO A 151 1.62 3.95 -0.78
C PRO A 151 1.48 5.02 -1.87
N VAL A 152 1.10 6.26 -1.52
CA VAL A 152 0.90 7.36 -2.45
C VAL A 152 2.10 8.31 -2.40
N ASP A 153 2.70 8.58 -3.57
CA ASP A 153 3.80 9.55 -3.67
C ASP A 153 3.31 10.96 -4.06
N ASP A 154 3.91 11.99 -3.45
CA ASP A 154 3.76 13.39 -3.88
C ASP A 154 4.97 13.80 -4.72
N GLU A 155 4.81 13.80 -6.03
CA GLU A 155 5.86 14.17 -6.99
C GLU A 155 6.32 15.64 -6.87
N ASN A 156 5.49 16.51 -6.28
CA ASN A 156 5.81 17.94 -6.14
C ASN A 156 6.61 18.24 -4.86
N ALA A 157 6.72 17.28 -3.95
CA ALA A 157 7.45 17.46 -2.71
C ALA A 157 8.94 17.73 -2.99
N PRO A 158 9.54 18.80 -2.44
CA PRO A 158 10.92 19.15 -2.70
C PRO A 158 11.88 18.06 -2.16
N VAL A 159 12.88 17.70 -2.97
CA VAL A 159 13.90 16.67 -2.62
C VAL A 159 15.29 17.30 -2.61
N GLU A 160 15.73 17.75 -3.78
CA GLU A 160 17.05 18.36 -4.00
C GLU A 160 16.98 19.87 -3.80
N THR A 161 17.06 20.32 -2.55
CA THR A 161 17.04 21.75 -2.21
C THR A 161 18.43 22.22 -1.80
N ILE A 162 18.73 23.51 -2.01
CA ILE A 162 20.03 24.07 -1.62
C ILE A 162 20.29 23.87 -0.12
N ARG A 163 19.24 23.96 0.71
CA ARG A 163 19.35 23.72 2.15
C ARG A 163 19.60 22.25 2.48
N SER A 164 19.06 21.28 1.75
CA SER A 164 19.30 19.86 2.05
C SER A 164 20.75 19.47 1.77
N TYR A 165 21.35 19.99 0.69
CA TYR A 165 22.80 19.91 0.45
C TYR A 165 23.61 20.56 1.57
N LEU A 166 23.23 21.76 2.01
CA LEU A 166 23.95 22.47 3.07
C LEU A 166 23.94 21.67 4.37
N VAL A 167 22.78 21.13 4.78
CA VAL A 167 22.66 20.26 5.96
C VAL A 167 23.55 19.02 5.81
N ALA A 168 23.48 18.35 4.66
CA ALA A 168 24.29 17.16 4.39
C ALA A 168 25.80 17.47 4.48
N PHE A 169 26.28 18.53 3.82
CA PHE A 169 27.70 18.89 3.85
C PHE A 169 28.20 19.29 5.23
N ILE A 170 27.39 20.00 6.03
CA ILE A 170 27.74 20.29 7.43
C ILE A 170 28.00 18.97 8.18
N TRP A 171 27.09 18.00 8.05
CA TRP A 171 27.20 16.75 8.78
C TRP A 171 28.26 15.80 8.23
N VAL A 172 28.55 15.84 6.93
CA VAL A 172 29.72 15.15 6.34
C VAL A 172 31.01 15.70 6.94
N ILE A 173 31.20 17.03 6.93
CA ILE A 173 32.42 17.66 7.45
C ILE A 173 32.59 17.38 8.94
N ILE A 174 31.52 17.50 9.73
CA ILE A 174 31.55 17.22 11.16
C ILE A 174 31.80 15.73 11.41
N GLY A 175 31.08 14.84 10.73
CA GLY A 175 31.20 13.39 10.89
C GLY A 175 32.61 12.89 10.58
N SER A 176 33.13 13.22 9.38
CA SER A 176 34.49 12.87 8.99
C SER A 176 35.54 13.51 9.92
N GLY A 177 35.35 14.78 10.30
CA GLY A 177 36.27 15.49 11.18
C GLY A 177 36.35 14.88 12.58
N VAL A 178 35.20 14.55 13.19
CA VAL A 178 35.13 13.88 14.49
C VAL A 178 35.77 12.50 14.41
N ASN A 179 35.40 11.70 13.40
CA ASN A 179 35.91 10.34 13.24
C ASN A 179 37.44 10.32 13.07
N GLU A 180 37.97 11.19 12.21
CA GLU A 180 39.42 11.26 11.97
C GLU A 180 40.18 11.81 13.19
N PHE A 181 39.61 12.79 13.89
CA PHE A 181 40.25 13.34 15.09
C PHE A 181 40.35 12.32 16.23
N PHE A 182 39.36 11.45 16.39
CA PHE A 182 39.33 10.43 17.45
C PHE A 182 39.88 9.06 17.03
N SER A 183 40.24 8.87 15.75
CA SER A 183 40.78 7.59 15.24
C SER A 183 42.06 7.16 15.94
N HIS A 184 42.88 8.12 16.38
CA HIS A 184 44.16 7.87 17.04
C HIS A 184 44.05 7.64 18.55
N ARG A 185 42.86 7.77 19.15
CA ARG A 185 42.65 7.53 20.59
C ARG A 185 42.31 6.06 20.85
N MET A 186 42.76 5.55 21.99
CA MET A 186 42.35 4.25 22.52
C MET A 186 41.61 4.46 23.84
N PRO A 187 40.31 4.11 23.93
CA PRO A 187 39.43 3.61 22.87
C PRO A 187 39.08 4.68 21.82
N SER A 188 38.81 4.27 20.59
CA SER A 188 38.36 5.17 19.53
C SER A 188 36.89 5.55 19.74
N ILE A 189 36.55 6.80 19.45
CA ILE A 189 35.19 7.31 19.50
C ILE A 189 34.77 7.57 18.05
N THR A 190 33.67 6.96 17.62
CA THR A 190 33.16 7.12 16.26
C THR A 190 31.74 7.67 16.33
N LEU A 191 31.48 8.69 15.52
CA LEU A 191 30.14 9.20 15.26
C LEU A 191 29.50 8.33 14.17
N THR A 192 28.50 7.53 14.55
CA THR A 192 27.80 6.64 13.63
C THR A 192 26.79 7.41 12.77
N SER A 193 26.49 6.87 11.59
CA SER A 193 25.51 7.47 10.67
C SER A 193 24.12 7.63 11.30
N SER A 194 23.70 6.68 12.15
CA SER A 194 22.42 6.75 12.87
C SER A 194 22.33 7.97 13.80
N VAL A 195 23.42 8.32 14.49
CA VAL A 195 23.45 9.52 15.35
C VAL A 195 23.34 10.78 14.50
N ILE A 196 24.07 10.83 13.37
CA ILE A 196 24.00 11.96 12.44
C ILE A 196 22.57 12.09 11.87
N GLN A 197 21.93 10.99 11.48
CA GLN A 197 20.56 10.98 10.96
C GLN A 197 19.55 11.59 11.95
N MET A 198 19.68 11.27 13.24
CA MET A 198 18.85 11.89 14.29
C MET A 198 19.08 13.40 14.41
N LEU A 199 20.31 13.87 14.17
CA LEU A 199 20.68 15.29 14.27
C LEU A 199 20.32 16.08 13.01
N VAL A 200 20.25 15.43 11.84
CA VAL A 200 19.85 16.05 10.58
C VAL A 200 18.45 16.63 10.64
N TYR A 201 17.50 15.94 11.28
CA TYR A 201 16.12 16.42 11.40
C TYR A 201 15.99 17.77 12.14
N PRO A 202 16.49 17.91 13.38
CA PRO A 202 16.45 19.20 14.07
C PRO A 202 17.29 20.27 13.36
N THR A 203 18.41 19.93 12.72
CA THR A 203 19.19 20.89 11.91
C THR A 203 18.40 21.38 10.70
N GLY A 204 17.79 20.49 9.92
CA GLY A 204 16.96 20.82 8.76
C GLY A 204 15.74 21.66 9.13
N LYS A 205 15.06 21.30 10.23
CA LYS A 205 13.95 22.08 10.78
C LYS A 205 14.40 23.47 11.23
N ALA A 206 15.52 23.58 11.94
CA ALA A 206 16.08 24.88 12.33
C ALA A 206 16.42 25.75 11.10
N LEU A 207 17.03 25.17 10.07
CA LEU A 207 17.33 25.88 8.82
C LEU A 207 16.08 26.31 8.07
N SER A 208 15.01 25.51 8.08
CA SER A 208 13.72 25.89 7.50
C SER A 208 13.10 27.13 8.17
N TRP A 209 13.44 27.40 9.43
CA TRP A 209 12.97 28.59 10.16
C TRP A 209 13.91 29.79 9.99
N ILE A 210 15.22 29.56 9.83
CA ILE A 210 16.24 30.61 9.76
C ILE A 210 16.38 31.17 8.33
N LEU A 211 16.30 30.32 7.31
CA LEU A 211 16.56 30.72 5.93
C LEU A 211 15.36 31.48 5.33
N PRO A 212 15.58 32.61 4.63
CA PRO A 212 14.51 33.28 3.90
C PRO A 212 14.15 32.50 2.62
N ASP A 213 12.88 32.55 2.19
CA ASP A 213 12.44 32.04 0.87
C ASP A 213 12.89 33.00 -0.24
N LYS A 214 14.20 33.02 -0.47
CA LYS A 214 14.83 33.71 -1.60
C LYS A 214 15.36 32.66 -2.55
N GLY A 215 15.10 32.85 -3.83
CA GLY A 215 15.53 31.94 -4.87
C GLY A 215 15.82 32.66 -6.17
N PHE A 216 16.50 31.96 -7.07
CA PHE A 216 16.73 32.42 -8.43
C PHE A 216 16.20 31.36 -9.40
N THR A 217 15.78 31.80 -10.58
CA THR A 217 15.32 30.89 -11.64
C THR A 217 16.50 30.60 -12.56
N LEU A 218 16.88 29.33 -12.67
CA LEU A 218 17.92 28.85 -13.57
C LEU A 218 17.35 27.75 -14.46
N PHE A 219 17.65 27.78 -15.77
CA PHE A 219 17.14 26.81 -16.74
C PHE A 219 15.61 26.57 -16.70
N GLY A 220 14.84 27.61 -16.33
CA GLY A 220 13.38 27.53 -16.21
C GLY A 220 12.87 26.94 -14.90
N VAL A 221 13.75 26.51 -13.98
CA VAL A 221 13.40 25.97 -12.66
C VAL A 221 13.72 27.00 -11.56
N ARG A 222 12.79 27.22 -10.63
CA ARG A 222 13.01 28.10 -9.47
C ARG A 222 13.79 27.33 -8.39
N HIS A 223 15.04 27.72 -8.17
CA HIS A 223 15.83 27.21 -7.05
C HIS A 223 15.64 28.14 -5.85
N SER A 224 14.78 27.74 -4.92
CA SER A 224 14.63 28.43 -3.64
C SER A 224 15.61 27.91 -2.59
N LEU A 225 16.13 28.83 -1.77
CA LEU A 225 16.90 28.53 -0.58
C LEU A 225 16.03 27.90 0.54
N ASN A 226 14.75 28.25 0.57
CA ASN A 226 13.78 27.74 1.54
C ASN A 226 12.41 27.55 0.86
N PRO A 227 12.17 26.40 0.19
CA PRO A 227 10.93 26.17 -0.54
C PRO A 227 9.69 25.91 0.34
N GLY A 228 9.86 25.70 1.65
CA GLY A 228 8.75 25.38 2.55
C GLY A 228 9.22 24.71 3.86
N PRO A 229 8.32 24.04 4.59
CA PRO A 229 8.70 23.24 5.76
C PRO A 229 9.73 22.15 5.42
N TRP A 230 10.53 21.71 6.39
CA TRP A 230 11.47 20.60 6.20
C TRP A 230 10.72 19.29 5.96
N GLY A 231 10.91 18.68 4.79
CA GLY A 231 10.19 17.47 4.36
C GLY A 231 10.93 16.15 4.59
N PHE A 232 10.19 15.04 4.53
CA PHE A 232 10.75 13.69 4.59
C PHE A 232 11.71 13.40 3.42
N LYS A 233 11.39 13.85 2.21
CA LYS A 233 12.25 13.63 1.03
C LYS A 233 13.59 14.38 1.15
N GLU A 234 13.59 15.62 1.64
CA GLU A 234 14.83 16.37 1.92
C GLU A 234 15.67 15.69 3.01
N GLN A 235 15.03 15.16 4.07
CA GLN A 235 15.68 14.39 5.13
C GLN A 235 16.33 13.11 4.58
N MET A 236 15.61 12.37 3.75
CA MET A 236 16.09 11.13 3.11
C MET A 236 17.26 11.45 2.18
N PHE A 237 17.14 12.49 1.36
CA PHE A 237 18.20 12.95 0.47
C PHE A 237 19.47 13.32 1.25
N ALA A 238 19.36 14.15 2.28
CA ALA A 238 20.50 14.52 3.11
C ALA A 238 21.15 13.29 3.75
N THR A 239 20.34 12.32 4.17
CA THR A 239 20.79 11.04 4.74
C THR A 239 21.63 10.24 3.76
N ILE A 240 21.19 10.10 2.52
CA ILE A 240 21.96 9.41 1.49
C ILE A 240 23.29 10.13 1.22
N VAL A 241 23.30 11.47 1.20
CA VAL A 241 24.50 12.26 0.92
C VAL A 241 25.55 12.14 2.02
N PHE A 242 25.17 12.12 3.30
CA PHE A 242 26.16 11.98 4.38
C PHE A 242 26.50 10.53 4.74
N ASN A 243 25.64 9.58 4.40
CA ASN A 243 25.83 8.16 4.69
C ASN A 243 26.69 7.52 3.58
N VAL A 244 28.00 7.74 3.68
CA VAL A 244 29.05 7.16 2.83
C VAL A 244 30.02 6.35 3.68
#